data_AF-A0A933H678-F1
#
_entry.id   AF-A0A933H678-F1
#
_cell.length_a   1.000
_cell.length_b   1.000
_cell.length_c   1.000
_cell.angle_alpha   90.00
_cell.angle_beta   90.00
_cell.angle_gamma   90.00
#
_symmetry.space_group_name_H-M   'P 1'
#
loop_
_entity.id
_entity.type
_entity.pdbx_description
1 polymer ?
#
loop_
_entity_poly.entity_id
_entity_poly.type
_entity_poly.pdbx_seq_one_letter_code
_entity_poly.pdbx_strand_id
1 'polypeptide(L)'
;MQTYFLKRLLALVPTLFSISIVVFLVMRLIPGDAISTMIGTQFILTDAQAQSLREYFGLNLPWHEQYIRWLFAALRGDFGISIRT
;
A
#
# COMPACT_ATOMS: atom_id res chain seq x y z
N MET A 1 -9.44 -34.64 -10.53
CA MET A 1 -10.13 -33.33 -10.43
C MET A 1 -9.53 -32.43 -9.36
N GLN A 2 -9.42 -32.85 -8.08
CA GLN A 2 -8.91 -31.97 -7.00
C GLN A 2 -7.44 -31.55 -7.15
N THR A 3 -6.55 -32.44 -7.62
CA THR A 3 -5.14 -32.11 -7.86
C THR A 3 -4.95 -31.05 -8.95
N TYR A 4 -5.83 -31.03 -9.96
CA TYR A 4 -5.81 -30.01 -11.01
C TYR A 4 -6.30 -28.66 -10.48
N PHE A 5 -7.33 -28.68 -9.62
CA PHE A 5 -7.82 -27.48 -8.95
C PHE A 5 -6.76 -26.86 -8.02
N LEU A 6 -6.07 -27.68 -7.20
CA LEU A 6 -4.98 -27.22 -6.33
C LEU A 6 -3.79 -26.66 -7.14
N LYS A 7 -3.39 -27.32 -8.23
CA LYS A 7 -2.32 -26.81 -9.11
C LYS A 7 -2.68 -25.45 -9.70
N ARG A 8 -3.93 -25.26 -10.13
CA ARG A 8 -4.42 -24.00 -10.67
C ARG A 8 -4.47 -22.90 -9.60
N LEU A 9 -4.90 -23.24 -8.38
CA LEU A 9 -4.93 -22.31 -7.26
C LEU A 9 -3.50 -21.88 -6.86
N LEU A 10 -2.56 -22.82 -6.80
CA LEU A 10 -1.15 -22.52 -6.54
C LEU A 10 -0.51 -21.69 -7.65
N ALA A 11 -0.90 -21.87 -8.90
CA ALA A 11 -0.42 -21.06 -10.02
C ALA A 11 -0.98 -19.62 -10.00
N LEU A 12 -2.13 -19.39 -9.37
CA LEU A 12 -2.69 -18.04 -9.21
C LEU A 12 -1.92 -17.21 -8.19
N VAL A 13 -1.39 -17.83 -7.12
CA VAL A 13 -0.65 -17.13 -6.07
C VAL A 13 0.53 -16.30 -6.62
N PRO A 14 1.49 -16.85 -7.37
CA PRO A 14 2.61 -16.05 -7.91
C PRO A 14 2.15 -15.03 -8.93
N THR A 15 1.09 -15.31 -9.69
CA THR A 15 0.53 -14.38 -10.68
C THR A 15 -0.05 -13.15 -9.99
N LEU A 16 -0.92 -13.36 -8.99
CA LEU A 16 -1.52 -12.28 -8.20
C LEU A 16 -0.47 -11.51 -7.41
N PHE A 17 0.51 -12.22 -6.83
CA PHE A 17 1.62 -11.61 -6.12
C PHE A 17 2.44 -10.69 -7.04
N SER A 18 2.81 -11.17 -8.24
CA SER A 18 3.55 -10.37 -9.22
C SER A 18 2.79 -9.12 -9.63
N ILE A 19 1.49 -9.25 -9.94
CA ILE A 19 0.65 -8.11 -10.30
C ILE A 19 0.54 -7.13 -9.12
N SER A 20 0.39 -7.62 -7.89
CA SER A 20 0.29 -6.76 -6.70
C SER A 20 1.55 -5.93 -6.47
N ILE A 21 2.74 -6.51 -6.69
CA ILE A 21 4.01 -5.78 -6.60
C ILE A 21 4.05 -4.67 -7.65
N VAL A 22 3.70 -4.99 -8.90
CA VAL A 22 3.69 -4.00 -9.99
C VAL A 22 2.75 -2.85 -9.66
N VAL A 23 1.51 -3.15 -9.25
CA VAL A 23 0.53 -2.12 -8.88
C VAL A 23 1.02 -1.28 -7.71
N PHE A 24 1.62 -1.90 -6.68
CA PHE A 24 2.16 -1.19 -5.52
C PHE A 24 3.29 -0.24 -5.93
N LEU A 25 4.22 -0.69 -6.78
CA LEU A 25 5.31 0.15 -7.27
C LEU A 25 4.79 1.31 -8.12
N VAL A 26 3.82 1.05 -9.01
CA VAL A 26 3.19 2.10 -9.82
C VAL A 26 2.54 3.15 -8.91
N MET A 27 1.77 2.72 -7.89
CA MET A 27 1.15 3.63 -6.93
C MET A 27 2.17 4.47 -6.16
N ARG A 28 3.30 3.87 -5.77
CA ARG A 28 4.40 4.59 -5.11
C ARG A 28 5.10 5.61 -6.01
N LEU A 29 5.13 5.36 -7.33
CA LEU A 29 5.71 6.27 -8.31
C LEU A 29 4.78 7.45 -8.62
N ILE A 30 3.49 7.37 -8.29
CA ILE A 30 2.58 8.49 -8.44
C ILE A 30 3.07 9.62 -7.53
N PRO A 31 3.46 10.78 -8.08
CA PRO A 31 3.89 11.91 -7.29
C PRO A 31 2.68 12.48 -6.54
N GLY A 32 2.68 12.32 -5.23
CA GLY A 32 1.66 12.81 -4.31
C GLY A 32 1.97 12.29 -2.92
N ASP A 33 2.35 13.18 -2.00
CA ASP A 33 2.56 12.77 -0.61
C ASP A 33 1.19 12.35 -0.06
N ALA A 34 1.03 11.09 0.37
CA ALA A 34 -0.23 10.60 0.93
C ALA A 34 -0.74 11.50 2.07
N ILE A 35 0.19 12.18 2.75
CA ILE A 35 -0.11 13.18 3.77
C ILE A 35 -0.72 14.44 3.16
N SER A 36 -0.16 14.93 2.06
CA SER A 36 -0.68 16.12 1.37
C SER A 36 -2.09 15.88 0.81
N THR A 37 -2.40 14.65 0.39
CA THR A 37 -3.75 14.27 -0.06
C THR A 37 -4.71 14.01 1.10
N MET A 38 -4.26 13.42 2.21
CA MET A 38 -5.08 13.19 3.42
C MET A 38 -5.49 14.46 4.15
N ILE A 39 -4.62 15.47 4.15
CA ILE A 39 -4.84 16.71 4.89
C ILE A 39 -5.59 17.75 4.06
N GLY A 40 -5.59 17.56 2.74
CA GLY A 40 -6.17 18.50 1.79
C GLY A 40 -5.43 19.83 1.76
N THR A 41 -5.91 20.75 0.92
CA THR A 41 -5.38 22.11 0.80
C THR A 41 -5.72 23.02 1.99
N GLN A 42 -6.44 22.52 3.00
CA GLN A 42 -6.99 23.34 4.09
C GLN A 42 -6.05 23.49 5.29
N PHE A 43 -5.04 22.63 5.43
CA PHE A 43 -4.09 22.70 6.53
C PHE A 43 -2.65 22.78 5.99
N ILE A 44 -2.00 23.90 6.28
CA ILE A 44 -0.56 24.05 6.08
C ILE A 44 0.10 23.39 7.29
N LEU A 45 0.58 22.16 7.12
CA LEU A 45 1.41 21.50 8.13
C LEU A 45 2.75 22.22 8.24
N THR A 46 3.27 22.34 9.47
CA THR A 46 4.69 22.65 9.66
C THR A 46 5.53 21.44 9.25
N ASP A 47 6.75 21.63 8.75
CA ASP A 47 7.64 20.53 8.31
C ASP A 47 7.81 19.44 9.37
N ALA A 48 7.88 19.81 10.65
CA ALA A 48 7.96 18.88 11.77
C ALA A 48 6.70 18.00 11.93
N GLN A 49 5.52 18.55 11.66
CA GLN A 49 4.24 17.82 11.72
C GLN A 49 4.07 16.91 10.50
N ALA A 50 4.53 17.34 9.32
CA ALA A 50 4.56 16.48 8.14
C ALA A 50 5.49 15.27 8.37
N GLN A 51 6.66 15.51 8.95
CA GLN A 51 7.63 14.45 9.23
C GLN A 51 7.10 13.43 10.24
N SER A 52 6.48 13.87 11.33
CA SER A 52 5.89 12.97 12.33
C SER A 52 4.75 12.12 11.75
N LEU A 53 3.96 12.69 10.84
CA LEU A 53 2.95 11.93 10.10
C LEU A 53 3.56 10.91 9.14
N ARG A 54 4.66 11.25 8.45
CA ARG A 54 5.38 10.28 7.58
C ARG A 54 5.89 9.10 8.37
N GLU A 55 6.37 9.34 9.58
CA GLU A 55 6.81 8.29 10.49
C GLU A 55 5.63 7.46 10.99
N TYR A 56 4.54 8.11 11.40
CA TYR A 56 3.33 7.44 11.88
C TYR A 56 2.72 6.50 10.83
N PHE A 57 2.63 6.95 9.57
CA PHE A 57 2.13 6.15 8.45
C PHE A 57 3.20 5.22 7.84
N GLY A 58 4.44 5.25 8.33
CA GLY A 58 5.53 4.42 7.82
C GLY A 58 5.96 4.75 6.38
N LEU A 59 5.68 5.97 5.91
CA LEU A 59 6.05 6.44 4.56
C LEU A 59 7.58 6.57 4.40
N ASN A 60 8.30 6.71 5.51
CA ASN A 60 9.77 6.75 5.55
C ASN A 60 10.42 5.36 5.45
N LEU A 61 9.65 4.27 5.54
CA LEU A 61 10.20 2.92 5.48
C LEU A 61 10.68 2.54 4.07
N PRO A 62 11.61 1.59 3.93
CA PRO A 62 11.95 1.01 2.65
C PRO A 62 10.73 0.44 1.92
N TRP A 63 10.76 0.41 0.58
CA TRP A 63 9.60 -0.01 -0.23
C TRP A 63 9.13 -1.43 0.05
N HIS A 64 10.04 -2.34 0.37
CA HIS A 64 9.72 -3.72 0.68
C HIS A 64 9.00 -3.83 2.03
N GLU A 65 9.39 -3.04 3.04
CA GLU A 65 8.69 -3.01 4.33
C GLU A 65 7.29 -2.44 4.20
N GLN A 66 7.12 -1.35 3.44
CA GLN A 66 5.80 -0.78 3.17
C GLN A 66 4.90 -1.78 2.44
N TYR A 67 5.45 -2.49 1.44
CA TYR A 67 4.71 -3.52 0.70
C TYR A 67 4.27 -4.67 1.61
N ILE A 68 5.16 -5.19 2.46
CA ILE A 68 4.83 -6.30 3.36
C ILE A 68 3.74 -5.88 4.36
N ARG A 69 3.85 -4.68 4.95
CA ARG A 69 2.84 -4.15 5.88
C ARG A 69 1.47 -4.01 5.19
N TRP A 70 1.46 -3.41 4.00
CA TRP A 70 0.25 -3.24 3.19
C TRP A 70 -0.37 -4.59 2.80
N LEU A 71 0.45 -5.52 2.31
CA LEU A 71 0.00 -6.86 1.91
C LEU A 71 -0.60 -7.62 3.09
N PHE A 72 0.02 -7.56 4.28
CA PHE A 72 -0.49 -8.24 5.47
C PHE A 72 -1.80 -7.63 5.97
N ALA A 73 -1.95 -6.30 5.91
CA ALA A 73 -3.21 -5.62 6.21
C ALA A 73 -4.30 -6.04 5.23
N ALA A 74 -4.01 -6.01 3.92
CA ALA A 74 -4.96 -6.39 2.88
C ALA A 74 -5.41 -7.86 3.00
N LEU A 75 -4.50 -8.78 3.34
CA LEU A 75 -4.82 -10.19 3.59
C LEU A 75 -5.70 -10.38 4.85
N ARG A 76 -5.67 -9.45 5.80
CA ARG A 76 -6.57 -9.41 6.95
C ARG A 76 -7.90 -8.68 6.66
N GLY A 77 -8.10 -8.19 5.44
CA GLY A 77 -9.27 -7.43 5.03
C GLY A 77 -9.21 -5.94 5.36
N ASP A 78 -8.06 -5.43 5.81
CA ASP A 78 -7.83 -4.01 6.04
C ASP A 78 -7.16 -3.38 4.81
N PHE A 79 -7.93 -2.59 4.07
CA PHE A 79 -7.48 -1.89 2.86
C PHE A 79 -7.07 -0.44 3.12
N GLY A 80 -7.02 -0.02 4.39
CA GLY A 80 -6.77 1.37 4.77
C GLY A 80 -7.98 2.28 4.58
N ILE A 81 -7.74 3.58 4.68
CA ILE A 81 -8.77 4.62 4.65
C ILE A 81 -8.79 5.29 3.27
N SER A 82 -9.97 5.37 2.64
CA SER A 82 -10.13 6.14 1.40
C SER A 82 -9.96 7.63 1.66
N ILE A 83 -9.10 8.26 0.87
CA ILE A 83 -8.74 9.67 1.00
C ILE A 83 -9.66 10.58 0.16
N ARG A 84 -10.55 9.99 -0.64
CA ARG A 84 -11.53 10.71 -1.46
C ARG A 84 -12.90 10.05 -1.30
N THR A 85 -13.91 10.88 -1.06
CA THR A 85 -15.33 10.53 -1.22
C THR A 85 -15.88 11.35 -2.37
#